data_AF-A0A7M3ZWX5-F1
#
_entry.id   AF-A0A7M3ZWX5-F1
#
_cell.length_a   1.000
_cell.length_b   1.000
_cell.length_c   1.000
_cell.angle_alpha   90.00
_cell.angle_beta   90.00
_cell.angle_gamma   90.00
#
_symmetry.space_group_name_H-M   'P 1'
#
loop_
_entity.id
_entity.type
_entity.pdbx_description
1 polymer ?
#
loop_
_entity_poly.entity_id
_entity_poly.type
_entity_poly.pdbx_seq_one_letter_code
_entity_poly.pdbx_strand_id
1 'polypeptide(L)'
;MPPHAELDEDGLLAPPHLSLSVVRTGGEEPLLTLTGKAQPNDPALQSNLARELMTFFEQHGTTTVLVLAGMIDKPEIKETFAVASSASFRIDMETMGVDVRRDEPRSGAIGVAALLASMGPLYGINSACIIGTTVGSSGDILGSQRLIEHLERWFGFGLTVPTNGSEWLRERLEARAPTVKSDLVKEMTASHDAFYM
;
A
#
# COMPACT_ATOMS: atom_id res chain seq x y z
N MET A 1 1.81 15.51 4.65
CA MET A 1 1.70 14.36 5.56
C MET A 1 1.11 14.80 6.89
N PRO A 2 0.55 13.92 7.73
CA PRO A 2 0.12 14.28 9.08
C PRO A 2 1.30 14.89 9.86
N PRO A 3 1.10 15.90 10.72
CA PRO A 3 2.19 16.53 11.46
C PRO A 3 2.61 15.69 12.68
N HIS A 4 3.02 14.44 12.46
CA HIS A 4 3.37 13.47 13.50
C HIS A 4 4.74 12.86 13.23
N ALA A 5 5.74 13.24 14.02
CA ALA A 5 7.07 12.61 13.97
C ALA A 5 7.14 11.41 14.92
N GLU A 6 7.77 10.33 14.48
CA GLU A 6 7.92 9.08 15.23
C GLU A 6 9.40 8.71 15.35
N LEU A 7 9.74 7.79 16.25
CA LEU A 7 11.07 7.17 16.25
C LEU A 7 11.18 6.19 15.08
N ASP A 8 12.27 6.28 14.31
CA ASP A 8 12.62 5.32 13.29
C ASP A 8 13.28 4.05 13.87
N GLU A 9 13.77 3.17 12.99
CA GLU A 9 14.38 1.90 13.40
C GLU A 9 15.70 2.08 14.18
N ASP A 10 16.35 3.24 14.05
CA ASP A 10 17.57 3.60 14.78
C ASP A 10 17.26 4.39 16.07
N GLY A 11 15.97 4.60 16.38
CA GLY A 11 15.53 5.36 17.54
C GLY A 11 15.71 6.87 17.38
N LEU A 12 15.78 7.37 16.15
CA LEU A 12 15.89 8.79 15.84
C LEU A 12 14.54 9.39 15.47
N LEU A 13 14.33 10.66 15.81
CA LEU A 13 13.08 11.35 15.48
C LEU A 13 13.00 11.62 13.96
N ALA A 14 12.04 11.01 13.30
CA ALA A 14 11.82 11.14 11.86
C ALA A 14 10.43 11.71 11.54
N PRO A 15 10.31 12.65 10.59
CA PRO A 15 9.02 13.11 10.11
C PRO A 15 8.34 12.02 9.26
N PRO A 16 7.01 12.09 9.08
CA PRO A 16 6.33 11.18 8.18
C PRO A 16 6.68 11.53 6.73
N HIS A 17 7.11 10.54 5.97
CA HIS A 17 7.61 10.70 4.62
C HIS A 17 7.19 9.53 3.72
N LEU A 18 7.34 9.71 2.41
CA LEU A 18 7.36 8.62 1.44
C LEU A 18 8.82 8.29 1.11
N SER A 19 9.11 7.01 0.99
CA SER A 19 10.43 6.50 0.62
C SER A 19 10.36 5.93 -0.79
N LEU A 20 11.21 6.44 -1.66
CA LEU A 20 11.44 5.88 -3.00
C LEU A 20 12.61 4.91 -2.92
N SER A 21 12.38 3.65 -3.26
CA SER A 21 13.40 2.60 -3.22
C SER A 21 13.53 1.92 -4.57
N VAL A 22 14.76 1.50 -4.90
CA VAL A 22 15.05 0.68 -6.07
C VAL A 22 15.03 -0.79 -5.65
N VAL A 23 14.12 -1.57 -6.22
CA VAL A 23 14.03 -3.01 -6.02
C VAL A 23 14.61 -3.70 -7.24
N ARG A 24 15.74 -4.38 -7.05
CA ARG A 24 16.34 -5.23 -8.09
C ARG A 24 15.65 -6.58 -8.05
N THR A 25 14.97 -6.91 -9.14
CA THR A 25 14.28 -8.19 -9.33
C THR A 25 15.13 -9.11 -10.21
N GLY A 26 14.62 -10.30 -10.54
CA GLY A 26 15.23 -11.17 -11.56
C GLY A 26 15.03 -10.66 -12.99
N GLY A 27 14.25 -9.59 -13.19
CA GLY A 27 14.02 -8.95 -14.49
C GLY A 27 15.17 -8.06 -14.93
N GLU A 28 15.12 -7.60 -16.18
CA GLU A 28 16.16 -6.75 -16.77
C GLU A 28 16.15 -5.32 -16.20
N GLU A 29 14.97 -4.78 -15.92
CA GLU A 29 14.81 -3.43 -15.38
C GLU A 29 14.48 -3.44 -13.88
N PRO A 30 15.11 -2.56 -13.08
CA PRO A 30 14.77 -2.43 -11.67
C PRO A 30 13.41 -1.78 -11.50
N LEU A 31 12.66 -2.22 -10.48
CA LEU A 31 11.41 -1.58 -10.08
C LEU A 31 11.68 -0.43 -9.12
N LEU A 32 10.89 0.63 -9.24
CA LEU A 32 10.83 1.70 -8.25
C LEU A 32 9.59 1.51 -7.37
N THR A 33 9.77 1.51 -6.06
CA THR A 33 8.68 1.43 -5.10
C THR A 33 8.59 2.72 -4.30
N LEU A 34 7.41 3.32 -4.25
CA LEU A 34 7.10 4.46 -3.39
C LEU A 34 6.21 3.98 -2.25
N THR A 35 6.71 4.01 -1.02
CA THR A 35 6.01 3.51 0.16
C THR A 35 6.02 4.52 1.29
N GLY A 36 5.04 4.49 2.18
CA GLY A 36 5.07 5.29 3.40
C GLY A 36 4.05 4.82 4.42
N LYS A 37 4.23 5.26 5.66
CA LYS A 37 3.36 4.88 6.79
C LYS A 37 2.07 5.70 6.86
N ALA A 38 2.04 6.84 6.18
CA ALA A 38 0.93 7.78 6.26
C ALA A 38 0.68 8.50 4.93
N GLN A 39 -0.51 9.06 4.79
CA GLN A 39 -0.90 9.98 3.71
C GLN A 39 -1.51 11.24 4.33
N PRO A 40 -1.57 12.38 3.62
CA PRO A 40 -2.27 13.56 4.11
C PRO A 40 -3.74 13.24 4.40
N ASN A 41 -4.27 13.79 5.50
CA ASN A 41 -5.69 13.62 5.86
C ASN A 41 -6.61 14.64 5.17
N ASP A 42 -6.05 15.79 4.80
CA ASP A 42 -6.78 16.86 4.12
C ASP A 42 -6.86 16.58 2.61
N PRO A 43 -8.07 16.62 1.99
CA PRO A 43 -8.24 16.34 0.56
C PRO A 43 -7.44 17.25 -0.39
N ALA A 44 -7.26 18.53 -0.04
CA ALA A 44 -6.46 19.45 -0.84
C ALA A 44 -4.98 19.06 -0.78
N LEU A 45 -4.48 18.66 0.40
CA LEU A 45 -3.12 18.15 0.55
C LEU A 45 -2.91 16.80 -0.15
N GLN A 46 -3.92 15.93 -0.19
CA GLN A 46 -3.86 14.68 -0.98
C GLN A 46 -3.72 14.98 -2.48
N SER A 47 -4.51 15.93 -2.97
CA SER A 47 -4.49 16.36 -4.37
C SER A 47 -3.16 17.02 -4.75
N ASN A 48 -2.62 17.88 -3.88
CA ASN A 48 -1.32 18.50 -4.09
C ASN A 48 -0.19 17.47 -4.11
N LEU A 49 -0.17 16.53 -3.16
CA LEU A 49 0.84 15.47 -3.12
C LEU A 49 0.79 14.58 -4.37
N ALA A 50 -0.42 14.16 -4.79
CA ALA A 50 -0.57 13.36 -6.01
C ALA A 50 -0.06 14.10 -7.25
N ARG A 51 -0.38 15.39 -7.38
CA ARG A 51 0.11 16.24 -8.48
C ARG A 51 1.63 16.34 -8.46
N GLU A 52 2.23 16.61 -7.31
CA GLU A 52 3.70 16.72 -7.16
C GLU A 52 4.41 15.42 -7.55
N LEU A 53 3.89 14.27 -7.10
CA LEU A 53 4.42 12.96 -7.45
C LEU A 53 4.30 12.66 -8.95
N MET A 54 3.13 12.90 -9.56
CA MET A 54 2.94 12.67 -10.99
C MET A 54 3.82 13.58 -11.86
N THR A 55 3.97 14.85 -11.48
CA THR A 55 4.93 15.77 -12.14
C THR A 55 6.36 15.26 -11.99
N PHE A 56 6.75 14.79 -10.81
CA PHE A 56 8.07 14.21 -10.59
C PHE A 56 8.30 12.98 -11.49
N PHE A 57 7.32 12.08 -11.58
CA PHE A 57 7.40 10.89 -12.43
C PHE A 57 7.52 11.22 -13.92
N GLU A 58 6.72 12.17 -14.41
CA GLU A 58 6.78 12.66 -15.79
C GLU A 58 8.17 13.25 -16.11
N GLN A 59 8.71 14.09 -15.24
CA GLN A 59 10.03 14.72 -15.41
C GLN A 59 11.18 13.70 -15.48
N HIS A 60 11.02 12.53 -14.86
CA HIS A 60 12.02 11.46 -14.84
C HIS A 60 11.74 10.36 -15.88
N GLY A 61 10.77 10.57 -16.79
CA GLY A 61 10.49 9.64 -17.89
C GLY A 61 9.82 8.34 -17.44
N THR A 62 9.12 8.36 -16.30
CA THR A 62 8.34 7.20 -15.84
C THR A 62 7.22 6.92 -16.84
N THR A 63 7.15 5.70 -17.37
CA THR A 63 6.14 5.33 -18.39
C THR A 63 4.90 4.70 -17.77
N THR A 64 5.04 4.03 -16.62
CA THR A 64 3.97 3.27 -15.98
C THR A 64 3.96 3.46 -14.46
N VAL A 65 2.76 3.68 -13.89
CA VAL A 65 2.52 3.76 -12.44
C VAL A 65 1.43 2.74 -12.06
N LEU A 66 1.81 1.71 -11.32
CA LEU A 66 0.88 0.74 -10.74
C LEU A 66 0.69 1.05 -9.26
N VAL A 67 -0.54 1.35 -8.86
CA VAL A 67 -0.88 1.64 -7.46
C VAL A 67 -1.50 0.41 -6.84
N LEU A 68 -0.94 -0.07 -5.74
CA LEU A 68 -1.46 -1.24 -5.02
C LEU A 68 -2.44 -0.79 -3.94
N ALA A 69 -3.63 -1.36 -3.92
CA ALA A 69 -4.68 -1.00 -2.96
C ALA A 69 -5.43 -2.21 -2.42
N GLY A 70 -5.94 -2.07 -1.19
CA GLY A 70 -6.88 -3.00 -0.58
C GLY A 70 -8.32 -2.53 -0.78
N MET A 71 -9.22 -3.45 -1.12
CA MET A 71 -10.67 -3.20 -1.13
C MET A 71 -11.35 -4.07 -0.09
N ILE A 72 -12.19 -3.47 0.76
CA ILE A 72 -12.92 -4.21 1.79
C ILE A 72 -13.97 -5.09 1.15
N ASP A 73 -13.98 -6.37 1.48
CA ASP A 73 -15.00 -7.33 1.07
C ASP A 73 -15.19 -8.44 2.12
N LYS A 74 -16.12 -9.36 1.84
CA LYS A 74 -16.37 -10.54 2.66
C LYS A 74 -15.11 -11.41 2.78
N PRO A 75 -14.88 -12.07 3.93
CA PRO A 75 -13.69 -12.89 4.16
C PRO A 75 -13.47 -13.99 3.12
N GLU A 76 -14.52 -14.52 2.52
CA GLU A 76 -14.47 -15.61 1.53
C GLU A 76 -14.00 -15.13 0.15
N ILE A 77 -14.11 -13.82 -0.13
CA ILE A 77 -13.75 -13.24 -1.42
C ILE A 77 -12.27 -12.91 -1.41
N LYS A 78 -11.51 -13.64 -2.23
CA LYS A 78 -10.04 -13.56 -2.34
C LYS A 78 -9.64 -13.24 -3.77
N GLU A 79 -10.03 -12.07 -4.22
CA GLU A 79 -9.86 -11.63 -5.60
C GLU A 79 -8.74 -10.61 -5.73
N THR A 80 -8.16 -10.56 -6.92
CA THR A 80 -7.17 -9.57 -7.32
C THR A 80 -7.46 -9.15 -8.74
N PHE A 81 -7.62 -7.86 -8.98
CA PHE A 81 -7.99 -7.29 -10.28
C PHE A 81 -7.38 -5.90 -10.47
N ALA A 82 -7.44 -5.38 -11.69
CA ALA A 82 -6.92 -4.08 -12.04
C ALA A 82 -8.04 -3.14 -12.53
N VAL A 83 -7.83 -1.83 -12.34
CA VAL A 83 -8.65 -0.78 -12.93
C VAL A 83 -7.73 0.21 -13.63
N ALA A 84 -7.81 0.30 -14.96
CA ALA A 84 -6.99 1.19 -15.77
C ALA A 84 -7.51 2.64 -15.75
N SER A 85 -6.61 3.61 -15.86
CA SER A 85 -6.98 5.02 -16.03
C SER A 85 -7.29 5.42 -17.48
N SER A 86 -6.89 4.61 -18.46
CA SER A 86 -7.09 4.89 -19.89
C SER A 86 -7.58 3.65 -20.64
N ALA A 87 -8.30 3.90 -21.75
CA ALA A 87 -8.80 2.84 -22.61
C ALA A 87 -7.68 2.08 -23.34
N SER A 88 -6.60 2.78 -23.71
CA SER A 88 -5.43 2.16 -24.35
C SER A 88 -4.73 1.22 -23.38
N PHE A 89 -4.39 1.69 -22.18
CA PHE A 89 -3.67 0.87 -21.22
C PHE A 89 -4.51 -0.29 -20.70
N ARG A 90 -5.84 -0.15 -20.63
CA ARG A 90 -6.74 -1.27 -20.39
C ARG A 90 -6.54 -2.38 -21.43
N ILE A 91 -6.54 -2.05 -22.72
CA ILE A 91 -6.40 -3.03 -23.80
C ILE A 91 -5.04 -3.74 -23.70
N ASP A 92 -3.98 -2.98 -23.41
CA ASP A 92 -2.64 -3.53 -23.21
C ASP A 92 -2.62 -4.54 -22.05
N MET A 93 -3.18 -4.18 -20.90
CA MET A 93 -3.30 -5.06 -19.73
C MET A 93 -4.18 -6.29 -19.99
N GLU A 94 -5.33 -6.14 -20.66
CA GLU A 94 -6.19 -7.26 -21.06
C GLU A 94 -5.43 -8.22 -21.99
N THR A 95 -4.58 -7.70 -22.88
CA THR A 95 -3.72 -8.51 -23.77
C THR A 95 -2.64 -9.27 -22.99
N MET A 96 -2.17 -8.71 -21.87
CA MET A 96 -1.25 -9.38 -20.93
C MET A 96 -1.95 -10.43 -20.03
N GLY A 97 -3.27 -10.56 -20.11
CA GLY A 97 -4.05 -11.48 -19.27
C GLY A 97 -4.36 -10.94 -17.87
N VAL A 98 -4.27 -9.63 -17.67
CA VAL A 98 -4.72 -8.96 -16.44
C VAL A 98 -6.25 -9.04 -16.34
N ASP A 99 -6.78 -9.35 -15.15
CA ASP A 99 -8.21 -9.19 -14.87
C ASP A 99 -8.54 -7.70 -14.71
N VAL A 100 -8.89 -7.01 -15.80
CA VAL A 100 -9.22 -5.59 -15.77
C VAL A 100 -10.74 -5.39 -15.63
N ARG A 101 -11.17 -4.88 -14.46
CA ARG A 101 -12.58 -4.62 -14.17
C ARG A 101 -13.02 -3.25 -14.66
N ARG A 102 -14.32 -3.15 -14.95
CA ARG A 102 -14.96 -1.95 -15.50
C ARG A 102 -16.11 -1.45 -14.63
N ASP A 103 -16.67 -2.33 -13.81
CA ASP A 103 -17.82 -2.11 -12.95
C ASP A 103 -17.45 -2.09 -11.46
N GLU A 104 -16.18 -2.29 -11.12
CA GLU A 104 -15.66 -2.26 -9.75
C GLU A 104 -14.39 -1.41 -9.62
N PRO A 105 -14.18 -0.74 -8.47
CA PRO A 105 -15.10 -0.62 -7.33
C PRO A 105 -16.27 0.34 -7.65
N ARG A 106 -17.52 -0.07 -7.38
CA ARG A 106 -18.72 0.75 -7.66
C ARG A 106 -18.77 2.07 -6.89
N SER A 107 -18.22 2.09 -5.69
CA SER A 107 -18.12 3.28 -4.85
C SER A 107 -17.01 4.24 -5.28
N GLY A 108 -16.18 3.85 -6.27
CA GLY A 108 -14.93 4.51 -6.57
C GLY A 108 -13.85 4.22 -5.53
N ALA A 109 -12.72 4.93 -5.67
CA ALA A 109 -11.58 4.88 -4.78
C ALA A 109 -11.27 6.30 -4.25
N ILE A 110 -10.63 6.39 -3.09
CA ILE A 110 -10.30 7.67 -2.42
C ILE A 110 -8.83 7.74 -2.01
N GLY A 111 -8.36 8.94 -1.67
CA GLY A 111 -7.01 9.18 -1.16
C GLY A 111 -5.96 9.33 -2.25
N VAL A 112 -4.70 9.44 -1.82
CA VAL A 112 -3.56 9.65 -2.73
C VAL A 112 -3.41 8.49 -3.71
N ALA A 113 -3.65 7.25 -3.25
CA ALA A 113 -3.61 6.06 -4.09
C ALA A 113 -4.58 6.15 -5.28
N ALA A 114 -5.84 6.54 -5.03
CA ALA A 114 -6.84 6.70 -6.08
C ALA A 114 -6.47 7.80 -7.08
N LEU A 115 -5.90 8.90 -6.58
CA LEU A 115 -5.46 10.01 -7.42
C LEU A 115 -4.28 9.61 -8.31
N LEU A 116 -3.24 8.98 -7.76
CA LEU A 116 -2.11 8.47 -8.54
C LEU A 116 -2.56 7.45 -9.61
N ALA A 117 -3.47 6.55 -9.24
CA ALA A 117 -3.98 5.53 -10.15
C ALA A 117 -4.79 6.13 -11.30
N SER A 118 -5.50 7.24 -11.09
CA SER A 118 -6.40 7.86 -12.07
C SER A 118 -5.78 9.01 -12.87
N MET A 119 -4.74 9.68 -12.36
CA MET A 119 -4.16 10.88 -12.99
C MET A 119 -3.21 10.59 -14.15
N GLY A 120 -2.77 9.34 -14.37
CA GLY A 120 -1.84 8.97 -15.46
C GLY A 120 -2.11 9.62 -16.82
N PRO A 121 -3.36 9.66 -17.34
CA PRO A 121 -3.67 10.25 -18.65
C PRO A 121 -3.39 11.75 -18.73
N LEU A 122 -3.37 12.46 -17.60
CA LEU A 122 -3.04 13.90 -17.55
C LEU A 122 -1.53 14.16 -17.75
N TYR A 123 -0.70 13.14 -17.59
CA TYR A 123 0.76 13.21 -17.65
C TYR A 123 1.35 12.33 -18.75
N GLY A 124 0.51 11.71 -19.60
CA GLY A 124 0.98 10.75 -20.59
C GLY A 124 1.59 9.48 -20.00
N ILE A 125 1.22 9.13 -18.77
CA ILE A 125 1.71 7.97 -18.03
C ILE A 125 0.63 6.88 -18.01
N ASN A 126 1.01 5.65 -18.32
CA ASN A 126 0.11 4.52 -18.12
C ASN A 126 -0.11 4.30 -16.62
N SER A 127 -1.35 4.35 -16.15
CA SER A 127 -1.62 4.13 -14.72
C SER A 127 -2.78 3.17 -14.47
N ALA A 128 -2.67 2.38 -13.42
CA ALA A 128 -3.72 1.48 -12.98
C ALA A 128 -3.72 1.30 -11.46
N CYS A 129 -4.90 1.04 -10.91
CA CYS A 129 -5.07 0.57 -9.54
C CYS A 129 -5.12 -0.95 -9.57
N ILE A 130 -4.18 -1.62 -8.89
CA ILE A 130 -4.16 -3.06 -8.69
C ILE A 130 -4.73 -3.35 -7.31
N ILE A 131 -5.88 -4.01 -7.27
CA ILE A 131 -6.72 -4.12 -6.09
C ILE A 131 -6.72 -5.57 -5.61
N GLY A 132 -6.46 -5.74 -4.32
CA GLY A 132 -6.66 -7.01 -3.62
C GLY A 132 -7.80 -6.90 -2.61
N THR A 133 -8.76 -7.83 -2.64
CA THR A 133 -9.81 -7.86 -1.61
C THR A 133 -9.24 -8.25 -0.25
N THR A 134 -9.70 -7.57 0.80
CA THR A 134 -9.28 -7.76 2.19
C THR A 134 -10.46 -7.57 3.15
N VAL A 135 -10.33 -8.03 4.38
CA VAL A 135 -11.32 -7.76 5.45
C VAL A 135 -11.21 -6.34 6.01
N GLY A 136 -10.11 -5.62 5.75
CA GLY A 136 -9.94 -4.21 6.07
C GLY A 136 -9.74 -3.84 7.54
N SER A 137 -9.90 -4.78 8.47
CA SER A 137 -9.78 -4.54 9.91
C SER A 137 -8.33 -4.49 10.43
N SER A 138 -7.37 -4.99 9.64
CA SER A 138 -5.95 -5.10 10.03
C SER A 138 -5.06 -5.23 8.79
N GLY A 139 -3.74 -5.19 8.99
CA GLY A 139 -2.80 -5.57 7.93
C GLY A 139 -3.08 -7.00 7.45
N ASP A 140 -3.18 -7.17 6.13
CA ASP A 140 -3.53 -8.43 5.47
C ASP A 140 -2.36 -8.94 4.63
N ILE A 141 -1.46 -9.68 5.26
CA ILE A 141 -0.25 -10.19 4.61
C ILE A 141 -0.58 -11.19 3.51
N LEU A 142 -1.63 -11.99 3.67
CA LEU A 142 -2.06 -12.93 2.64
C LEU A 142 -2.65 -12.18 1.44
N GLY A 143 -3.39 -11.10 1.68
CA GLY A 143 -3.83 -10.17 0.63
C GLY A 143 -2.64 -9.56 -0.13
N SER A 144 -1.63 -9.08 0.60
CA SER A 144 -0.40 -8.55 0.01
C SER A 144 0.39 -9.60 -0.78
N GLN A 145 0.51 -10.82 -0.28
CA GLN A 145 1.16 -11.93 -0.98
C GLN A 145 0.41 -12.24 -2.28
N ARG A 146 -0.93 -12.31 -2.23
CA ARG A 146 -1.76 -12.53 -3.42
C ARG A 146 -1.57 -11.42 -4.46
N LEU A 147 -1.41 -10.17 -4.03
CA LEU A 147 -1.08 -9.06 -4.93
C LEU A 147 0.27 -9.28 -5.63
N ILE A 148 1.32 -9.63 -4.88
CA ILE A 148 2.65 -9.91 -5.44
C ILE A 148 2.60 -11.07 -6.45
N GLU A 149 1.87 -12.13 -6.13
CA GLU A 149 1.66 -13.28 -7.04
C GLU A 149 1.02 -12.86 -8.37
N HIS A 150 0.02 -11.98 -8.33
CA HIS A 150 -0.64 -11.51 -9.55
C HIS A 150 0.20 -10.51 -10.33
N LEU A 151 0.92 -9.61 -9.65
CA LEU A 151 1.88 -8.72 -10.31
C LEU A 151 2.93 -9.51 -11.09
N GLU A 152 3.49 -10.54 -10.48
CA GLU A 152 4.45 -11.41 -11.17
C GLU A 152 3.80 -12.15 -12.34
N ARG A 153 2.62 -12.73 -12.13
CA ARG A 153 1.91 -13.48 -13.19
C ARG A 153 1.56 -12.60 -14.39
N TRP A 154 1.14 -11.36 -14.16
CA TRP A 154 0.65 -10.48 -15.21
C TRP A 154 1.76 -9.70 -15.92
N PHE A 155 2.75 -9.23 -15.17
CA PHE A 155 3.77 -8.32 -15.70
C PHE A 155 5.16 -8.95 -15.80
N GLY A 156 5.40 -10.12 -15.20
CA GLY A 156 6.65 -10.86 -15.33
C GLY A 156 7.86 -10.09 -14.81
N PHE A 157 7.71 -9.37 -13.69
CA PHE A 157 8.76 -8.51 -13.15
C PHE A 157 9.96 -9.28 -12.55
N GLY A 158 9.89 -10.61 -12.40
CA GLY A 158 10.92 -11.41 -11.75
C GLY A 158 10.89 -11.28 -10.23
N LEU A 159 9.71 -11.11 -9.64
CA LEU A 159 9.49 -11.02 -8.21
C LEU A 159 9.64 -12.39 -7.55
N THR A 160 10.29 -12.43 -6.40
CA THR A 160 10.23 -13.60 -5.52
C THR A 160 8.93 -13.54 -4.73
N VAL A 161 8.02 -14.46 -5.01
CA VAL A 161 6.77 -14.60 -4.25
C VAL A 161 7.09 -15.16 -2.86
N PRO A 162 6.73 -14.47 -1.77
CA PRO A 162 6.88 -15.00 -0.42
C PRO A 162 6.01 -16.25 -0.25
N THR A 163 6.57 -17.37 0.22
CA THR A 163 5.80 -18.60 0.49
C THR A 163 5.51 -18.80 1.98
N ASN A 164 6.16 -18.04 2.85
CA ASN A 164 6.14 -18.16 4.31
C ASN A 164 5.46 -16.99 5.03
N GLY A 165 4.53 -16.28 4.35
CA GLY A 165 3.89 -15.09 4.90
C GLY A 165 3.19 -15.31 6.24
N SER A 166 2.56 -16.48 6.43
CA SER A 166 1.92 -16.87 7.68
C SER A 166 2.90 -17.08 8.84
N GLU A 167 4.05 -17.71 8.56
CA GLU A 167 5.10 -17.96 9.54
C GLU A 167 5.74 -16.64 9.98
N TRP A 168 6.06 -15.78 9.01
CA TRP A 168 6.57 -14.44 9.26
C TRP A 168 5.62 -13.59 10.11
N LEU A 169 4.31 -13.61 9.79
CA LEU A 169 3.30 -12.90 10.59
C LEU A 169 3.28 -13.43 12.02
N ARG A 170 3.30 -14.76 12.19
CA ARG A 170 3.30 -15.40 13.52
C ARG A 170 4.49 -14.93 14.35
N GLU A 171 5.69 -14.97 13.80
CA GLU A 171 6.91 -14.52 14.49
C GLU A 171 6.85 -13.03 14.87
N ARG A 172 6.38 -12.16 13.96
CA ARG A 172 6.21 -10.73 14.24
C ARG A 172 5.18 -10.46 15.33
N LEU A 173 4.07 -11.21 15.34
CA LEU A 173 3.06 -11.11 16.39
C LEU A 173 3.59 -11.60 17.73
N GLU A 174 4.33 -12.71 17.76
CA GLU A 174 4.96 -13.24 18.98
C GLU A 174 5.99 -12.27 19.57
N ALA A 175 6.81 -11.64 18.73
CA ALA A 175 7.77 -10.64 19.17
C ALA A 175 7.12 -9.36 19.73
N ARG A 176 5.90 -9.03 19.29
CA ARG A 176 5.12 -7.87 19.78
C ARG A 176 4.14 -8.23 20.89
N ALA A 177 3.90 -9.52 21.13
CA ALA A 177 2.97 -9.96 22.16
C ALA A 177 3.53 -9.56 23.54
N PRO A 178 2.73 -8.90 24.39
CA PRO A 178 3.17 -8.57 25.74
C PRO A 178 3.46 -9.85 26.51
N THR A 179 4.68 -9.97 27.04
CA THR A 179 5.15 -11.15 27.80
C THR A 179 4.42 -11.30 29.14
N VAL A 180 3.83 -10.22 29.63
CA VAL A 180 3.01 -10.16 30.84
C VAL A 180 1.64 -9.64 30.46
N LYS A 181 0.59 -10.43 30.71
CA LYS A 181 -0.79 -9.93 30.65
C LYS A 181 -0.90 -8.79 31.66
N SER A 182 -1.24 -7.58 31.21
CA SER A 182 -1.56 -6.49 32.13
C SER A 182 -2.74 -6.93 33.00
N ASP A 183 -2.48 -7.05 34.30
CA ASP A 183 -3.53 -7.25 35.29
C ASP A 183 -4.17 -5.89 35.56
N LEU A 184 -5.05 -5.49 34.64
CA LEU A 184 -5.77 -4.22 34.68
C LEU A 184 -6.57 -4.06 35.98
N VAL A 185 -6.97 -5.17 36.61
CA VAL A 185 -7.67 -5.15 37.89
C VAL A 185 -6.72 -4.72 39.01
N LYS A 186 -5.49 -5.24 39.02
CA LYS A 186 -4.46 -4.83 39.98
C LYS A 186 -4.01 -3.38 39.78
N GLU A 187 -3.95 -2.92 38.53
CA GLU A 187 -3.55 -1.56 38.19
C GLU A 187 -4.62 -0.52 38.60
N MET A 188 -5.89 -0.83 38.39
CA MET A 188 -7.02 0.00 38.85
C MET A 188 -7.21 0.00 40.38
N THR A 189 -6.76 -1.05 41.07
CA THR A 189 -6.88 -1.19 42.52
C THR A 189 -5.62 -0.77 43.29
N ALA A 190 -4.55 -0.39 42.58
CA ALA A 190 -3.37 0.18 43.18
C ALA A 190 -3.66 1.59 43.72
N SER A 191 -3.27 1.87 44.97
CA SER A 191 -3.35 3.21 45.55
C SER A 191 -2.45 4.15 44.75
N HIS A 192 -3.04 5.10 44.04
CA HIS A 192 -2.31 6.07 43.24
C HIS A 192 -1.59 7.07 44.16
N ASP A 193 -0.29 6.90 44.37
CA ASP A 193 0.60 7.97 44.84
C ASP A 193 0.98 8.85 43.64
N ALA A 194 0.05 9.69 43.19
CA ALA A 194 0.36 10.71 42.18
C ALA A 194 0.26 12.11 42.82
N PHE A 195 1.42 12.67 43.14
CA PHE A 195 1.57 14.12 43.23
C PHE A 195 1.30 14.71 41.84
N TYR A 196 0.25 15.52 41.72
CA TYR A 196 0.12 16.44 40.59
C TYR A 196 0.99 17.66 40.89
N MET A 197 1.95 17.95 40.01
CA MET A 197 2.62 19.26 39.91
C MET A 197 2.18 19.94 38.63
#